data_AF-A0A2T2VFU4-F1
#
_entry.id   AF-A0A2T2VFU4-F1
#
_cell.length_a   1.000
_cell.length_b   1.000
_cell.length_c   1.000
_cell.angle_alpha   90.00
_cell.angle_beta   90.00
_cell.angle_gamma   90.00
#
_symmetry.space_group_name_H-M   'P 1'
#
loop_
_entity.id
_entity.type
_entity.pdbx_description
1 polymer ?
#
loop_
_entity_poly.entity_id
_entity_poly.type
_entity_poly.pdbx_seq_one_letter_code
_entity_poly.pdbx_strand_id
1 'polypeptide(L)'
;MKQLMFSLTTYFLLLIFPCAGQADMLDPVEWTYSAEKVNDTKYKLIYKASLDKGWHLYSQNIKGGGPIPTSFDLDSIPALKKAGKVKEIK
;
A
#
# COMPACT_ATOMS: atom_id res chain seq x y z
N MET A 1 3.40 -17.19 55.04
CA MET A 1 3.86 -17.92 53.83
C MET A 1 2.84 -17.90 52.69
N LYS A 2 1.55 -18.17 52.92
CA LYS A 2 0.51 -18.12 51.87
C LYS A 2 0.40 -16.76 51.16
N GLN A 3 0.41 -15.64 51.89
CA GLN A 3 0.36 -14.28 51.30
C GLN A 3 1.60 -13.92 50.48
N LEU A 4 2.78 -14.39 50.90
CA LEU A 4 4.03 -14.22 50.17
C LEU A 4 4.04 -15.06 48.88
N MET A 5 3.52 -16.28 48.95
CA MET A 5 3.29 -17.12 47.76
C MET A 5 2.29 -16.46 46.80
N PHE A 6 1.14 -15.95 47.28
CA PHE A 6 0.18 -15.25 46.41
C PHE A 6 0.80 -14.03 45.71
N SER A 7 1.59 -13.23 46.43
CA SER A 7 2.25 -12.05 45.86
C SER A 7 3.30 -12.42 44.79
N LEU A 8 4.03 -13.53 44.99
CA LEU A 8 5.00 -14.04 44.02
C LEU A 8 4.32 -14.62 42.78
N THR A 9 3.18 -15.31 42.93
CA THR A 9 2.41 -15.84 41.81
C THR A 9 1.78 -14.72 40.98
N THR A 10 1.30 -13.64 41.61
CA THR A 10 0.77 -12.45 40.90
C THR A 10 1.87 -11.72 40.13
N TYR A 11 3.06 -11.57 40.71
CA TYR A 11 4.21 -10.98 40.02
C TYR A 11 4.66 -11.81 38.82
N PHE A 12 4.67 -13.15 38.97
CA PHE A 12 4.94 -14.06 37.87
C PHE A 12 3.88 -13.96 36.77
N LEU A 13 2.58 -13.80 37.11
CA LEU A 13 1.49 -13.63 36.14
C LEU A 13 1.59 -12.32 35.33
N LEU A 14 2.13 -11.25 35.92
CA LEU A 14 2.35 -9.97 35.24
C LEU A 14 3.53 -10.01 34.26
N LEU A 15 4.53 -10.87 34.52
CA LEU A 15 5.69 -11.06 33.61
C LEU A 15 5.33 -11.82 32.32
N ILE A 16 4.21 -12.53 32.30
CA ILE A 16 3.76 -13.33 31.15
C ILE A 16 2.76 -12.59 30.27
N PHE A 17 2.41 -11.32 30.55
CA PHE A 17 1.59 -10.53 29.64
C PHE A 17 2.44 -10.14 28.43
N PRO A 18 2.26 -10.76 27.24
CA PRO A 18 2.96 -10.29 26.07
C PRO A 18 2.45 -8.87 25.78
N CYS A 19 3.38 -7.92 25.65
CA CYS A 19 3.09 -6.65 25.05
C CYS A 19 2.69 -6.93 23.59
N ALA A 20 1.38 -6.98 23.33
CA ALA A 20 0.85 -7.11 21.99
C ALA A 20 1.13 -5.79 21.25
N GLY A 21 2.36 -5.64 20.74
CA GLY A 21 2.71 -4.58 19.83
C GLY A 21 1.87 -4.75 18.56
N GLN A 22 1.02 -3.78 18.26
CA GLN A 22 0.33 -3.71 16.99
C GLN A 22 1.39 -3.34 15.95
N ALA A 23 1.84 -4.31 15.16
CA ALA A 23 2.62 -4.02 13.97
C ALA A 23 1.65 -3.50 12.90
N ASP A 24 1.49 -2.19 12.83
CA ASP A 24 0.78 -1.58 11.71
C ASP A 24 1.60 -1.82 10.44
N MET A 25 0.95 -2.40 9.43
CA MET A 25 1.57 -2.57 8.12
C MET A 25 1.81 -1.16 7.56
N LEU A 26 3.08 -0.81 7.33
CA LEU A 26 3.42 0.45 6.69
C LEU A 26 2.76 0.47 5.31
N ASP A 27 1.89 1.45 5.08
CA ASP A 27 1.29 1.75 3.78
C ASP A 27 1.78 3.13 3.29
N PRO A 28 3.03 3.22 2.83
CA PRO A 28 3.70 4.49 2.55
C PRO A 28 3.29 5.11 1.21
N VAL A 29 2.39 4.46 0.45
CA VAL A 29 1.97 4.89 -0.88
C VAL A 29 0.45 4.93 -0.96
N GLU A 30 -0.12 6.11 -0.83
CA GLU A 30 -1.55 6.33 -1.02
C GLU A 30 -1.86 6.59 -2.51
N TRP A 31 -2.80 5.83 -3.08
CA TRP A 31 -3.23 6.01 -4.47
C TRP A 31 -4.60 6.68 -4.57
N THR A 32 -4.66 7.71 -5.41
CA THR A 32 -5.92 8.36 -5.82
C THR A 32 -6.14 8.20 -7.32
N TYR A 33 -7.40 8.05 -7.71
CA TYR A 33 -7.83 7.75 -9.06
C TYR A 33 -8.86 8.77 -9.51
N SER A 34 -8.72 9.29 -10.73
CA SER A 34 -9.72 10.17 -11.32
C SER A 34 -9.88 9.92 -12.82
N ALA A 35 -10.99 10.38 -13.37
CA ALA A 35 -11.30 10.28 -14.79
C ALA A 35 -11.73 11.65 -15.33
N GLU A 36 -11.06 12.13 -16.36
CA GLU A 36 -11.42 13.35 -17.08
C GLU A 36 -12.13 13.01 -18.38
N LYS A 37 -13.32 13.58 -18.62
CA LYS A 37 -13.99 13.45 -19.91
C LYS A 37 -13.17 14.17 -20.97
N VAL A 38 -12.80 13.46 -22.03
CA VAL A 38 -12.12 14.03 -23.22
C VAL A 38 -13.16 14.34 -24.30
N ASN A 39 -14.11 13.43 -24.51
CA ASN A 39 -15.27 13.60 -25.38
C ASN A 39 -16.35 12.56 -25.02
N ASP A 40 -17.40 12.43 -25.83
CA ASP A 40 -18.54 11.55 -25.54
C ASP A 40 -18.21 10.06 -25.43
N THR A 41 -17.05 9.64 -25.94
CA THR A 41 -16.64 8.22 -25.94
C THR A 41 -15.28 7.97 -25.30
N LYS A 42 -14.60 9.00 -24.81
CA LYS A 42 -13.24 8.90 -24.28
C LYS A 42 -13.08 9.63 -22.96
N TYR A 43 -12.44 8.92 -22.04
CA TYR A 43 -12.00 9.44 -20.76
C TYR A 43 -10.50 9.23 -20.59
N LYS A 44 -9.83 10.18 -19.94
CA LYS A 44 -8.45 10.07 -19.51
C LYS A 44 -8.45 9.66 -18.05
N LEU A 45 -7.87 8.50 -17.75
CA LEU A 45 -7.67 8.03 -16.38
C LEU A 45 -6.37 8.61 -15.82
N ILE A 46 -6.42 9.12 -14.60
CA ILE A 46 -5.29 9.69 -13.89
C ILE A 46 -5.11 8.90 -12.59
N TYR A 47 -3.88 8.45 -12.38
CA TYR A 47 -3.44 7.70 -11.21
C TYR A 47 -2.39 8.54 -10.49
N LYS A 48 -2.63 8.91 -9.24
CA LYS A 48 -1.70 9.72 -8.46
C LYS A 48 -1.32 8.98 -7.19
N ALA A 49 -0.03 8.69 -7.06
CA ALA A 49 0.59 8.17 -5.85
C ALA A 49 1.10 9.33 -4.99
N SER A 50 0.68 9.39 -3.74
CA SER A 50 1.26 10.24 -2.69
C SER A 50 2.15 9.35 -1.83
N LEU A 51 3.42 9.73 -1.68
CA LEU A 51 4.40 8.93 -0.96
C LEU A 51 4.83 9.62 0.32
N ASP A 52 4.96 8.84 1.39
CA ASP A 52 5.61 9.28 2.61
C ASP A 52 7.08 9.62 2.36
N LYS A 53 7.61 10.53 3.19
CA LYS A 53 8.99 11.02 3.04
C LYS A 53 9.99 9.86 3.09
N GLY A 54 10.89 9.82 2.10
CA GLY A 54 11.95 8.82 2.00
C GLY A 54 11.57 7.58 1.18
N TRP A 55 10.29 7.46 0.79
CA TRP A 55 9.84 6.42 -0.13
C TRP A 55 9.95 6.85 -1.58
N HIS A 56 10.18 5.87 -2.45
CA HIS A 56 10.29 6.06 -3.89
C HIS A 56 9.41 5.03 -4.61
N LEU A 57 8.73 5.47 -5.67
CA LEU A 57 8.02 4.58 -6.58
C LEU A 57 8.92 4.23 -7.75
N TYR A 58 8.95 2.95 -8.14
CA TYR A 58 9.71 2.52 -9.30
C TYR A 58 9.11 3.01 -10.61
N SER A 59 9.97 3.31 -11.58
CA SER A 59 9.52 3.68 -12.92
C SER A 59 8.83 2.50 -13.62
N GLN A 60 7.90 2.80 -14.53
CA GLN A 60 7.33 1.81 -15.43
C GLN A 60 8.37 1.29 -16.46
N ASN A 61 9.48 2.03 -16.65
CA ASN A 61 10.48 1.78 -17.68
C ASN A 61 11.87 1.53 -17.07
N ILE A 62 12.08 0.34 -16.52
CA ILE A 62 13.37 -0.08 -15.96
C ILE A 62 14.18 -0.81 -17.03
N LYS A 63 15.46 -0.44 -17.20
CA LYS A 63 16.41 -1.18 -18.04
C LYS A 63 17.15 -2.20 -17.18
N GLY A 64 17.16 -3.47 -17.62
CA GLY A 64 18.02 -4.59 -17.19
C GLY A 64 18.48 -4.69 -15.73
N GLY A 65 18.13 -5.80 -15.04
CA GLY A 65 18.67 -6.14 -13.72
C GLY A 65 18.15 -5.31 -12.54
N GLY A 66 17.17 -4.42 -12.79
CA GLY A 66 16.54 -3.60 -11.76
C GLY A 66 15.35 -4.27 -11.07
N PRO A 67 14.70 -3.56 -10.14
CA PRO A 67 13.53 -4.03 -9.40
C PRO A 67 12.31 -4.22 -10.32
N ILE A 68 11.25 -4.82 -9.77
CA ILE A 68 9.99 -5.02 -10.51
C ILE A 68 9.41 -3.64 -10.86
N PRO A 69 9.17 -3.34 -12.16
CA PRO A 69 8.60 -2.07 -12.58
C PRO A 69 7.14 -1.94 -12.14
N THR A 70 6.70 -0.72 -11.86
CA THR A 70 5.28 -0.46 -11.60
C THR A 70 4.46 -0.76 -12.85
N SER A 71 3.39 -1.54 -12.71
CA SER A 71 2.46 -1.89 -13.78
C SER A 71 1.04 -1.47 -13.43
N PHE A 72 0.21 -1.28 -14.47
CA PHE A 72 -1.19 -0.92 -14.33
C PHE A 72 -2.03 -1.88 -15.18
N ASP A 73 -2.75 -2.74 -14.48
CA ASP A 73 -3.71 -3.64 -15.07
C ASP A 73 -5.12 -3.06 -14.91
N LEU A 74 -5.85 -3.06 -16.01
CA LEU A 74 -7.23 -2.60 -16.05
C LEU A 74 -8.10 -3.82 -16.28
N ASP A 75 -9.10 -3.99 -15.42
CA ASP A 75 -10.08 -5.06 -15.60
C ASP A 75 -10.75 -4.94 -16.96
N SER A 76 -10.97 -6.09 -17.59
CA SER A 76 -11.67 -6.16 -18.87
C SER A 76 -13.15 -5.93 -18.63
N ILE A 77 -13.63 -4.74 -18.98
CA ILE A 77 -15.05 -4.40 -18.94
C ILE A 77 -15.57 -4.44 -20.38
N PRO A 78 -16.54 -5.32 -20.73
CA PRO A 78 -16.99 -5.52 -22.11
C PRO A 78 -17.43 -4.25 -22.85
N ALA A 79 -17.96 -3.27 -22.12
CA ALA A 79 -18.42 -1.99 -22.67
C ALA A 79 -17.30 -0.96 -22.89
N LEU A 80 -16.07 -1.23 -22.42
CA LEU A 80 -14.95 -0.30 -22.48
C LEU A 80 -13.82 -0.84 -23.36
N LYS A 81 -13.20 0.06 -24.10
CA LYS A 81 -11.99 -0.24 -24.87
C LYS A 81 -10.83 0.60 -24.34
N LYS A 82 -9.75 -0.07 -23.94
CA LYS A 82 -8.51 0.60 -23.55
C LYS A 82 -7.95 1.37 -24.76
N ALA A 83 -7.87 2.69 -24.64
CA ALA A 83 -7.46 3.57 -25.73
C ALA A 83 -5.94 3.79 -25.84
N GLY A 84 -5.14 3.26 -24.89
CA GLY A 84 -3.69 3.39 -24.88
C GLY A 84 -3.01 2.74 -23.67
N LYS A 85 -1.68 2.86 -23.59
CA LYS A 85 -0.89 2.46 -22.41
C LYS A 85 -0.90 3.57 -21.36
N VAL A 86 -0.81 3.21 -20.08
CA VAL A 86 -0.55 4.19 -19.01
C VAL A 86 0.83 4.79 -19.24
N LYS A 87 0.94 6.10 -19.06
CA LYS A 87 2.20 6.85 -19.23
C LYS A 87 2.57 7.47 -17.90
N GLU A 88 3.82 7.26 -17.49
CA GLU A 88 4.42 7.95 -16.36
C GLU A 88 4.58 9.44 -16.71
N ILE A 89 4.12 10.31 -15.80
CA ILE A 89 4.36 11.75 -15.90
C ILE A 89 5.62 12.03 -15.06
N LYS A 90 6.65 12.57 -15.70
CA LYS A 90 7.91 12.97 -15.06
C LYS A 90 7.87 14.43 -14.63
#